data_AF-A0AAV8ZVZ2-F1
#
_entry.id   AF-A0AAV8ZVZ2-F1
#
_cell.length_a   1.000
_cell.length_b   1.000
_cell.length_c   1.000
_cell.angle_alpha   90.00
_cell.angle_beta   90.00
_cell.angle_gamma   90.00
#
_symmetry.space_group_name_H-M   'P 1'
#
loop_
_entity.id
_entity.type
_entity.pdbx_description
1 polymer ?
#
loop_
_entity_poly.entity_id
_entity_poly.type
_entity_poly.pdbx_seq_one_letter_code
_entity_poly.pdbx_strand_id
1 'polypeptide(L)'
;MYSESPQSTISLAEFEELALERLQLLRIIEQASLKGHKAFSDDWKLSIKDDLSKNGLKKYLRLMSGFSYCRSEDLRRWFLSREIEWFKLRFLAQSQDGVMKFLQNNNFTYIPISNEDKGELKVRVGLCVTDVSFDRIDFYKVPFAEVVPLVRNRKVFLQRGYAYIQTSDLVVCIQAKFRAGLSEALT
;
A
#
# COMPACT_ATOMS: atom_id res chain seq x y z
N MET A 1 -5.99 2.53 -0.01
CA MET A 1 -4.60 3.01 0.18
C MET A 1 -4.50 3.53 1.61
N TYR A 2 -3.30 3.61 2.21
CA TYR A 2 -3.13 4.14 3.56
C TYR A 2 -3.20 5.68 3.58
N SER A 3 -4.34 6.23 3.15
CA SER A 3 -4.52 7.66 2.90
C SER A 3 -5.43 8.34 3.92
N GLU A 4 -6.24 7.56 4.64
CA GLU A 4 -7.18 8.09 5.62
C GLU A 4 -6.63 7.97 7.03
N SER A 5 -6.79 9.04 7.81
CA SER A 5 -6.53 9.01 9.24
C SER A 5 -7.47 8.02 9.93
N PRO A 6 -7.04 7.35 11.01
CA PRO A 6 -7.91 6.45 11.75
C PRO A 6 -9.19 7.16 12.21
N GLN A 7 -10.35 6.71 11.73
CA GLN A 7 -11.68 7.18 12.15
C GLN A 7 -12.21 6.39 13.35
N SER A 8 -11.34 5.64 14.04
CA SER A 8 -11.72 4.80 15.16
C SER A 8 -12.13 5.64 16.35
N THR A 9 -13.32 5.38 16.89
CA THR A 9 -13.71 5.86 18.21
C THR A 9 -12.97 5.06 19.27
N ILE A 10 -12.21 5.74 20.11
CA ILE A 10 -11.54 5.16 21.27
C ILE A 10 -12.25 5.60 22.55
N SER A 11 -12.15 4.81 23.61
CA SER A 11 -12.64 5.21 24.92
C SER A 11 -11.82 6.38 25.49
N LEU A 12 -12.40 7.11 26.45
CA LEU A 12 -11.69 8.20 27.14
C LEU A 12 -10.43 7.67 27.85
N ALA A 13 -10.51 6.50 28.47
CA ALA A 13 -9.38 5.88 29.15
C ALA A 13 -8.23 5.55 28.18
N GLU A 14 -8.55 4.97 27.01
CA GLU A 14 -7.55 4.73 25.96
C GLU A 14 -6.97 6.04 25.42
N PHE A 15 -7.78 7.09 25.28
CA PHE A 15 -7.29 8.41 24.87
C PHE A 15 -6.30 8.99 25.89
N GLU A 16 -6.61 8.91 27.18
CA GLU A 16 -5.73 9.36 28.27
C GLU A 16 -4.43 8.57 28.30
N GLU A 17 -4.49 7.24 28.16
CA GLU A 17 -3.30 6.38 28.08
C GLU A 17 -2.41 6.80 26.90
N LEU A 18 -2.99 6.95 25.70
CA LEU A 18 -2.27 7.41 24.51
C LEU A 18 -1.66 8.81 24.68
N ALA A 19 -2.37 9.73 25.35
CA ALA A 19 -1.88 11.07 25.63
C ALA A 19 -0.71 11.06 26.62
N LEU A 20 -0.77 10.24 27.67
CA LEU A 20 0.30 10.06 28.63
C LEU A 20 1.55 9.45 27.99
N GLU A 21 1.37 8.39 27.19
CA GLU A 21 2.45 7.79 26.41
C GLU A 21 3.11 8.84 25.48
N ARG A 22 2.30 9.68 24.83
CA ARG A 22 2.79 10.72 23.92
C ARG A 22 3.56 11.80 24.67
N LEU A 23 3.09 12.22 25.84
CA LEU A 23 3.76 13.19 26.70
C LEU A 23 5.12 12.64 27.19
N GLN A 24 5.17 11.37 27.57
CA GLN A 24 6.41 10.71 27.98
C GLN A 24 7.43 10.65 26.83
N LEU A 25 7.00 10.34 25.61
CA LEU A 25 7.85 10.43 24.42
C LEU A 25 8.42 11.85 24.23
N LEU A 26 7.60 12.89 24.35
CA LEU A 26 8.06 14.28 24.19
C LEU A 26 9.11 14.66 25.25
N ARG A 27 8.90 14.24 26.51
CA ARG A 27 9.89 14.43 27.58
C ARG A 27 11.22 13.72 27.29
N ILE A 28 11.19 12.50 26.76
CA ILE A 28 12.42 11.78 26.37
C ILE A 28 13.19 12.55 25.29
N ILE A 29 12.49 13.10 24.30
CA ILE A 29 13.10 13.90 23.22
C ILE A 29 13.72 15.20 23.76
N GLU A 30 13.02 15.88 24.66
CA GLU A 30 13.51 17.07 25.36
C GLU A 30 14.77 16.75 26.17
N GLN A 31 14.74 15.70 27.00
CA GLN A 31 15.89 15.26 27.79
C GLN A 31 17.10 14.87 26.92
N ALA A 32 16.88 14.17 25.81
CA ALA A 32 17.96 13.84 24.87
C ALA A 32 18.61 15.09 24.27
N SER A 33 17.85 16.17 24.09
CA SER A 33 18.34 17.45 23.58
C SER A 33 19.15 18.21 24.64
N LEU A 34 18.90 17.97 25.93
CA LEU A 34 19.67 18.53 27.05
C LEU A 34 21.00 17.79 27.29
N LYS A 35 21.18 16.58 26.76
CA LYS A 35 22.42 15.78 26.88
C LYS A 35 23.60 16.31 26.04
N GLY A 36 23.42 17.43 25.34
CA GLY A 36 24.50 18.08 24.58
C GLY A 36 24.84 17.42 23.23
N HIS A 37 24.12 16.37 22.83
CA HIS A 37 24.24 15.83 21.47
C HIS A 37 23.65 16.80 20.45
N LYS A 38 24.30 16.96 19.30
CA LYS A 38 23.72 17.69 18.17
C LYS A 38 22.37 17.06 17.80
N ALA A 39 21.32 17.88 17.73
CA ALA A 39 20.00 17.40 17.31
C ALA A 39 20.10 16.60 16.01
N PHE A 40 19.41 15.45 15.95
CA PHE A 40 19.44 14.51 14.84
C PHE A 40 20.78 13.81 14.55
N SER A 41 21.80 13.92 15.41
CA SER A 41 22.99 13.06 15.33
C SER A 41 22.65 11.60 15.65
N ASP A 42 23.53 10.67 15.30
CA ASP A 42 23.31 9.26 15.64
C ASP A 42 23.36 9.03 17.15
N ASP A 43 24.21 9.73 17.89
CA ASP A 43 24.25 9.68 19.36
C ASP A 43 22.95 10.19 19.99
N TRP A 44 22.37 11.28 19.46
CA TRP A 44 21.08 11.80 19.90
C TRP A 44 19.96 10.78 19.67
N LYS A 45 19.94 10.16 18.48
CA LYS A 45 18.94 9.13 18.14
C LYS A 45 19.12 7.84 18.95
N LEU A 46 20.36 7.45 19.26
CA LEU A 46 20.67 6.30 20.12
C LEU A 46 20.19 6.57 21.55
N SER A 47 20.49 7.74 22.11
CA SER A 47 19.99 8.12 23.44
C SER A 47 18.47 8.03 23.52
N ILE A 48 17.74 8.49 22.50
CA ILE A 48 16.28 8.40 22.50
C ILE A 48 15.82 6.95 22.38
N LYS A 49 16.45 6.13 21.54
CA LYS A 49 16.11 4.70 21.42
C LYS A 49 16.27 3.96 22.75
N ASP A 50 17.37 4.22 23.46
CA ASP A 50 17.64 3.60 24.75
C ASP A 50 16.60 4.00 25.79
N ASP A 51 16.28 5.30 25.86
CA ASP A 51 15.30 5.81 26.81
C ASP A 51 13.88 5.32 26.45
N LEU A 52 13.52 5.20 25.17
CA LEU A 52 12.25 4.58 24.75
C LEU A 52 12.16 3.10 25.11
N SER A 53 13.27 2.36 24.97
CA SER A 53 13.32 0.95 25.36
C SER A 53 13.15 0.76 26.86
N LYS A 54 13.82 1.61 27.67
CA LYS A 54 13.69 1.59 29.14
C LYS A 54 12.28 1.91 29.62
N ASN A 55 11.59 2.83 28.94
CA ASN A 55 10.24 3.26 29.29
C ASN A 55 9.14 2.34 28.71
N GLY A 56 9.49 1.23 28.04
CA GLY A 56 8.51 0.28 27.52
C GLY A 56 7.67 0.81 26.34
N LEU A 57 8.04 1.95 25.76
CA LEU A 57 7.33 2.63 24.66
C LEU A 57 7.58 1.94 23.31
N LYS A 58 7.30 0.64 23.24
CA LYS A 58 7.58 -0.25 22.09
C LYS A 58 6.95 0.24 20.78
N LYS A 59 5.77 0.86 20.86
CA LYS A 59 5.10 1.48 19.70
C LYS A 59 5.97 2.56 19.07
N TYR A 60 6.51 3.47 19.88
CA TYR A 60 7.36 4.57 19.41
C TYR A 60 8.77 4.10 19.06
N LEU A 61 9.30 3.08 19.74
CA LEU A 61 10.54 2.39 19.34
C LEU A 61 10.38 1.77 17.94
N ARG A 62 9.24 1.11 17.68
CA ARG A 62 8.90 0.56 16.36
C ARG A 62 8.69 1.67 15.33
N LEU A 63 8.10 2.80 15.68
CA LEU A 63 7.99 3.95 14.78
C LEU A 63 9.35 4.58 14.48
N MET A 64 10.21 4.75 15.48
CA MET A 64 11.57 5.31 15.32
C MET A 64 12.50 4.37 14.56
N SER A 65 12.32 3.06 14.72
CA SER A 65 12.98 2.02 13.93
C SER A 65 12.30 1.83 12.57
N GLY A 66 11.00 2.11 12.48
CA GLY A 66 10.20 2.24 11.26
C GLY A 66 10.73 3.36 10.36
N PHE A 67 11.03 4.51 10.98
CA PHE A 67 11.79 5.61 10.40
C PHE A 67 13.27 5.28 10.16
N SER A 68 13.80 4.19 10.74
CA SER A 68 15.12 3.67 10.35
C SER A 68 15.08 2.87 9.05
N TYR A 69 13.92 2.38 8.61
CA TYR A 69 13.77 1.87 7.25
C TYR A 69 13.79 2.98 6.19
N CYS A 70 13.59 4.24 6.58
CA CYS A 70 13.73 5.39 5.69
C CYS A 70 15.16 5.98 5.68
N ARG A 71 16.10 5.42 6.46
CA ARG A 71 17.46 5.99 6.59
C ARG A 71 18.38 5.63 5.42
N SER A 72 18.25 4.43 4.85
CA SER A 72 18.97 4.02 3.64
C SER A 72 17.99 3.59 2.56
N GLU A 73 18.37 3.84 1.31
CA GLU A 73 17.54 3.48 0.16
C GLU A 73 17.23 1.97 0.13
N ASP A 74 18.16 1.13 0.60
CA ASP A 74 18.01 -0.32 0.65
C ASP A 74 16.96 -0.79 1.65
N LEU A 75 16.91 -0.17 2.83
CA LEU A 75 15.90 -0.50 3.83
C LEU A 75 14.50 0.00 3.42
N ARG A 76 14.43 1.13 2.69
CA ARG A 76 13.16 1.64 2.13
C ARG A 76 12.66 0.71 1.03
N ARG A 77 13.55 0.25 0.14
CA ARG A 77 13.25 -0.76 -0.89
C ARG A 77 12.78 -2.08 -0.27
N TRP A 78 13.43 -2.54 0.81
CA TRP A 78 13.04 -3.75 1.54
C TRP A 78 11.65 -3.62 2.15
N PHE A 79 11.38 -2.52 2.87
CA PHE A 79 10.07 -2.25 3.48
C PHE A 79 8.96 -2.18 2.42
N LEU A 80 9.17 -1.40 1.35
CA LEU A 80 8.23 -1.31 0.23
C LEU A 80 7.96 -2.70 -0.37
N SER A 81 8.99 -3.53 -0.54
CA SER A 81 8.82 -4.88 -1.08
C SER A 81 7.92 -5.74 -0.19
N ARG A 82 8.13 -5.70 1.13
CA ARG A 82 7.31 -6.47 2.09
C ARG A 82 5.90 -5.95 2.21
N GLU A 83 5.71 -4.64 2.20
CA GLU A 83 4.37 -4.05 2.29
C GLU A 83 3.55 -4.31 1.02
N ILE A 84 4.18 -4.32 -0.17
CA ILE A 84 3.52 -4.71 -1.43
C ILE A 84 3.13 -6.18 -1.42
N GLU A 85 4.01 -7.06 -0.92
CA GLU A 85 3.73 -8.49 -0.80
C GLU A 85 2.56 -8.74 0.17
N TRP A 86 2.55 -8.06 1.30
CA TRP A 86 1.45 -8.12 2.26
C TRP A 86 0.13 -7.59 1.67
N PHE A 87 0.18 -6.46 0.97
CA PHE A 87 -0.96 -5.94 0.23
C PHE A 87 -1.50 -6.96 -0.77
N LYS A 88 -0.62 -7.64 -1.53
CA LYS A 88 -0.99 -8.70 -2.47
C LYS A 88 -1.78 -9.80 -1.79
N LEU A 89 -1.29 -10.32 -0.67
CA LEU A 89 -1.93 -11.40 0.08
C LEU A 89 -3.33 -10.99 0.55
N ARG A 90 -3.46 -9.78 1.12
CA ARG A 90 -4.75 -9.26 1.57
C ARG A 90 -5.72 -9.04 0.42
N PHE A 91 -5.24 -8.55 -0.72
CA PHE A 91 -6.08 -8.29 -1.89
C PHE A 91 -6.57 -9.59 -2.54
N LEU A 92 -5.71 -10.63 -2.62
CA LEU A 92 -6.09 -11.94 -3.14
C LEU A 92 -7.06 -12.71 -2.23
N ALA A 93 -6.99 -12.47 -0.91
CA ALA A 93 -7.92 -13.08 0.05
C ALA A 93 -9.31 -12.41 0.06
N GLN A 94 -9.48 -11.29 -0.65
CA GLN A 94 -10.71 -10.53 -0.63
C GLN A 94 -11.75 -11.07 -1.64
N SER A 95 -13.03 -10.99 -1.29
CA SER A 95 -14.13 -11.32 -2.20
C SER A 95 -14.25 -10.31 -3.34
N GLN A 96 -14.92 -10.68 -4.44
CA GLN A 96 -15.21 -9.76 -5.55
C GLN A 96 -15.91 -8.48 -5.08
N ASP A 97 -16.88 -8.57 -4.18
CA ASP A 97 -17.55 -7.41 -3.59
C ASP A 97 -16.58 -6.50 -2.84
N GLY A 98 -15.65 -7.09 -2.09
CA GLY A 98 -14.63 -6.34 -1.37
C GLY A 98 -13.63 -5.66 -2.30
N VAL A 99 -13.29 -6.29 -3.43
CA VAL A 99 -12.49 -5.69 -4.50
C VAL A 99 -13.23 -4.52 -5.15
N MET A 100 -14.52 -4.68 -5.46
CA MET A 100 -15.34 -3.60 -6.04
C MET A 100 -15.44 -2.38 -5.12
N LYS A 101 -15.72 -2.60 -3.83
CA LYS A 101 -15.71 -1.52 -2.81
C LYS A 101 -14.35 -0.85 -2.72
N PHE A 102 -13.26 -1.64 -2.74
CA PHE A 102 -11.92 -1.08 -2.74
C PHE A 102 -11.66 -0.21 -3.97
N LEU A 103 -12.08 -0.65 -5.16
CA LEU A 103 -11.91 0.12 -6.40
C LEU A 103 -12.65 1.46 -6.32
N GLN A 104 -13.90 1.46 -5.85
CA GLN A 104 -14.69 2.67 -5.65
C GLN A 104 -14.03 3.64 -4.66
N ASN A 105 -13.59 3.14 -3.50
CA ASN A 105 -13.00 3.97 -2.45
C ASN A 105 -11.66 4.61 -2.86
N ASN A 106 -10.96 4.03 -3.83
CA ASN A 106 -9.67 4.54 -4.30
C ASN A 106 -9.78 5.25 -5.67
N ASN A 107 -11.00 5.65 -6.07
CA ASN A 107 -11.28 6.38 -7.31
C ASN A 107 -10.77 5.66 -8.58
N PHE A 108 -10.79 4.33 -8.55
CA PHE A 108 -10.37 3.52 -9.68
C PHE A 108 -11.51 3.41 -10.70
N THR A 109 -11.28 3.86 -11.94
CA THR A 109 -12.23 3.74 -13.06
C THR A 109 -12.20 2.35 -13.71
N TYR A 110 -12.32 1.30 -12.89
CA TYR A 110 -12.20 -0.09 -13.31
C TYR A 110 -13.60 -0.69 -13.33
N ILE A 111 -14.06 -1.09 -14.52
CA ILE A 111 -15.43 -1.55 -14.75
C ILE A 111 -15.39 -3.07 -15.01
N PRO A 112 -16.05 -3.91 -14.20
CA PRO A 112 -16.13 -5.34 -14.48
C PRO A 112 -16.95 -5.58 -15.75
N ILE A 113 -16.55 -6.59 -16.52
CA ILE A 113 -17.17 -6.92 -17.81
C ILE A 113 -18.16 -8.05 -17.60
N SER A 114 -19.37 -7.92 -18.17
CA SER A 114 -20.38 -8.98 -18.11
C SER A 114 -20.01 -10.18 -18.98
N ASN A 115 -20.63 -11.33 -18.70
CA ASN A 115 -20.37 -12.54 -19.46
C ASN A 115 -20.84 -12.45 -20.92
N GLU A 116 -21.79 -11.55 -21.26
CA GLU A 116 -22.21 -11.33 -22.64
C GLU A 116 -21.08 -10.68 -23.48
N ASP A 117 -20.49 -9.60 -22.96
CA ASP A 117 -19.40 -8.86 -23.63
C ASP A 117 -18.09 -9.66 -23.66
N LYS A 118 -17.94 -10.60 -22.73
CA LYS A 118 -16.80 -11.51 -22.62
C LYS A 118 -16.69 -12.43 -23.85
N GLY A 119 -17.81 -12.78 -24.49
CA GLY A 119 -17.82 -13.57 -25.72
C GLY A 119 -17.13 -12.85 -26.90
N GLU A 120 -17.42 -11.57 -27.10
CA GLU A 120 -16.75 -10.76 -28.14
C GLU A 120 -15.26 -10.60 -27.85
N LEU A 121 -14.91 -10.44 -26.57
CA LEU A 121 -13.51 -10.37 -26.15
C LEU A 121 -12.80 -11.70 -26.34
N LYS A 122 -13.45 -12.84 -26.12
CA LYS A 122 -12.85 -14.16 -26.34
C LYS A 122 -12.40 -14.36 -27.78
N VAL A 123 -13.19 -13.89 -28.75
CA VAL A 123 -12.83 -13.94 -30.18
C VAL A 123 -11.61 -13.06 -30.49
N ARG A 124 -11.45 -11.93 -29.79
CA ARG A 124 -10.42 -10.92 -30.09
C ARG A 124 -9.16 -11.03 -29.23
N VAL A 125 -9.28 -11.60 -28.04
CA VAL A 125 -8.21 -11.91 -27.06
C VAL A 125 -7.70 -13.36 -27.27
N GLY A 126 -8.52 -14.23 -27.88
CA GLY A 126 -8.38 -15.68 -27.95
C GLY A 126 -7.23 -16.25 -28.77
N LEU A 127 -6.19 -15.48 -29.09
CA LEU A 127 -5.00 -16.02 -29.74
C LEU A 127 -3.97 -16.63 -28.76
N CYS A 128 -4.18 -16.55 -27.43
CA CYS A 128 -3.14 -16.94 -26.46
C CYS A 128 -3.60 -17.73 -25.21
N VAL A 129 -4.88 -18.07 -25.03
CA VAL A 129 -5.36 -18.70 -23.77
C VAL A 129 -6.32 -19.87 -24.07
N THR A 130 -6.18 -20.98 -23.34
CA THR A 130 -7.05 -22.16 -23.49
C THR A 130 -8.48 -21.88 -23.03
N ASP A 131 -9.44 -22.37 -23.82
CA ASP A 131 -10.88 -22.10 -23.74
C ASP A 131 -11.49 -22.26 -22.33
N VAL A 132 -11.00 -23.25 -21.58
CA VAL A 132 -11.50 -23.64 -20.23
C VAL A 132 -11.11 -22.65 -19.13
N SER A 133 -10.01 -21.92 -19.31
CA SER A 133 -9.51 -20.98 -18.29
C SER A 133 -10.14 -19.58 -18.43
N PHE A 134 -10.55 -19.21 -19.64
CA PHE A 134 -11.08 -17.89 -19.93
C PHE A 134 -12.38 -17.60 -19.17
N ASP A 135 -13.27 -18.60 -19.06
CA ASP A 135 -14.60 -18.42 -18.45
C ASP A 135 -14.54 -18.19 -16.94
N ARG A 136 -13.50 -18.74 -16.26
CA ARG A 136 -13.30 -18.58 -14.81
C ARG A 136 -12.62 -17.28 -14.40
N ILE A 137 -12.01 -16.56 -15.34
CA ILE A 137 -11.23 -15.35 -15.06
C ILE A 137 -12.10 -14.12 -15.25
N ASP A 138 -12.13 -13.22 -14.27
CA ASP A 138 -12.82 -11.94 -14.41
C ASP A 138 -11.99 -10.96 -15.23
N PHE A 139 -12.68 -10.18 -16.05
CA PHE A 139 -12.08 -9.14 -16.87
C PHE A 139 -12.58 -7.77 -16.44
N TYR A 140 -11.68 -6.80 -16.52
CA TYR A 140 -11.92 -5.41 -16.18
C TYR A 140 -11.57 -4.52 -17.36
N LYS A 141 -12.45 -3.56 -17.62
CA LYS A 141 -12.25 -2.48 -18.57
C LYS A 141 -11.67 -1.27 -17.85
N VAL A 142 -10.55 -0.75 -18.37
CA VAL A 142 -9.76 0.30 -17.74
C VAL A 142 -9.27 1.29 -18.80
N PRO A 143 -9.18 2.60 -18.55
CA PRO A 143 -8.52 3.52 -19.48
C PRO A 143 -7.08 3.07 -19.77
N PHE A 144 -6.68 3.04 -21.04
CA PHE A 144 -5.35 2.51 -21.40
C PHE A 144 -4.18 3.30 -20.77
N ALA A 145 -4.41 4.58 -20.49
CA ALA A 145 -3.45 5.48 -19.84
C ALA A 145 -3.09 5.05 -18.41
N GLU A 146 -3.94 4.24 -17.76
CA GLU A 146 -3.69 3.74 -16.40
C GLU A 146 -2.87 2.45 -16.38
N VAL A 147 -2.76 1.79 -17.53
CA VAL A 147 -2.11 0.49 -17.68
C VAL A 147 -1.03 0.51 -18.76
N VAL A 148 -0.33 1.64 -18.88
CA VAL A 148 0.77 1.85 -19.86
C VAL A 148 1.80 0.72 -19.87
N PRO A 149 2.24 0.15 -18.72
CA PRO A 149 3.22 -0.94 -18.73
C PRO A 149 2.70 -2.21 -19.42
N LEU A 150 1.40 -2.52 -19.27
CA LEU A 150 0.79 -3.68 -19.91
C LEU A 150 0.60 -3.45 -21.41
N VAL A 151 0.22 -2.23 -21.78
CA VAL A 151 0.08 -1.79 -23.17
C VAL A 151 1.41 -1.84 -23.91
N ARG A 152 2.48 -1.32 -23.28
CA ARG A 152 3.84 -1.30 -23.85
C ARG A 152 4.32 -2.70 -24.22
N ASN A 153 3.99 -3.69 -23.38
CA ASN A 153 4.39 -5.08 -23.57
C ASN A 153 3.41 -5.88 -24.44
N ARG A 154 2.39 -5.23 -25.03
CA ARG A 154 1.32 -5.85 -25.84
C ARG A 154 0.65 -7.03 -25.14
N LYS A 155 0.54 -6.97 -23.81
CA LYS A 155 -0.07 -8.03 -22.98
C LYS A 155 -1.58 -7.90 -22.83
N VAL A 156 -2.14 -6.77 -23.24
CA VAL A 156 -3.56 -6.44 -23.04
C VAL A 156 -4.20 -6.07 -24.37
N PHE A 157 -5.49 -6.39 -24.47
CA PHE A 157 -6.29 -5.99 -25.62
C PHE A 157 -6.77 -4.54 -25.46
N LEU A 158 -6.76 -3.77 -26.55
CA LEU A 158 -7.15 -2.36 -26.57
C LEU A 158 -8.29 -2.12 -27.56
N GLN A 159 -9.28 -1.35 -27.14
CA GLN A 159 -10.37 -0.93 -28.00
C GLN A 159 -10.94 0.41 -27.54
N ARG A 160 -11.09 1.36 -28.48
CA ARG A 160 -11.75 2.67 -28.26
C ARG A 160 -11.21 3.43 -27.04
N GLY A 161 -9.89 3.41 -26.80
CA GLY A 161 -9.26 4.09 -25.66
C GLY A 161 -9.31 3.32 -24.34
N TYR A 162 -9.78 2.07 -24.34
CA TYR A 162 -9.81 1.21 -23.16
C TYR A 162 -8.93 -0.02 -23.34
N ALA A 163 -8.31 -0.44 -22.25
CA ALA A 163 -7.60 -1.69 -22.08
C ALA A 163 -8.46 -2.70 -21.32
N TYR A 164 -8.35 -3.96 -21.72
CA TYR A 164 -9.08 -5.08 -21.16
C TYR A 164 -8.08 -5.98 -20.44
N ILE A 165 -8.19 -6.07 -19.12
CA ILE A 165 -7.22 -6.72 -18.25
C ILE A 165 -7.88 -7.80 -17.40
N GLN A 166 -7.11 -8.82 -17.01
CA GLN A 166 -7.54 -9.87 -16.10
C GLN A 166 -7.37 -9.46 -14.63
N THR A 167 -8.01 -10.19 -13.71
CA THR A 167 -7.82 -9.99 -12.26
C THR A 167 -6.35 -10.02 -11.82
N SER A 168 -5.53 -10.88 -12.42
CA SER A 168 -4.08 -10.96 -12.15
C SER A 168 -3.36 -9.64 -12.48
N ASP A 169 -3.66 -9.06 -13.64
CA ASP A 169 -3.09 -7.79 -14.11
C ASP A 169 -3.63 -6.59 -13.31
N LEU A 170 -4.88 -6.66 -12.87
CA LEU A 170 -5.48 -5.68 -11.97
C LEU A 170 -4.65 -5.53 -10.69
N VAL A 171 -4.29 -6.66 -10.07
CA VAL A 171 -3.45 -6.69 -8.87
C VAL A 171 -2.11 -5.99 -9.13
N VAL A 172 -1.46 -6.26 -10.27
CA VAL A 172 -0.18 -5.65 -10.63
C VAL A 172 -0.31 -4.13 -10.78
N CYS A 173 -1.38 -3.65 -11.42
CA CYS A 173 -1.61 -2.21 -11.60
C CYS A 173 -1.85 -1.50 -10.27
N ILE A 174 -2.67 -2.09 -9.40
CA ILE A 174 -2.96 -1.53 -8.08
C ILE A 174 -1.69 -1.52 -7.21
N GLN A 175 -0.88 -2.59 -7.26
CA GLN A 175 0.41 -2.64 -6.57
C GLN A 175 1.36 -1.54 -7.01
N ALA A 176 1.44 -1.26 -8.31
CA ALA A 176 2.30 -0.21 -8.83
C ALA A 176 1.89 1.17 -8.28
N LYS A 177 0.59 1.47 -8.27
CA LYS A 177 0.06 2.71 -7.68
C LYS A 177 0.24 2.78 -6.17
N PHE A 178 -0.01 1.67 -5.46
CA PHE A 178 0.21 1.60 -4.02
C PHE A 178 1.68 1.81 -3.66
N ARG A 179 2.60 1.19 -4.41
CA ARG A 179 4.04 1.39 -4.26
C ARG A 179 4.43 2.85 -4.48
N ALA A 180 3.91 3.49 -5.52
CA ALA A 180 4.21 4.90 -5.81
C ALA A 180 3.75 5.81 -4.65
N GLY A 181 2.50 5.68 -4.21
CA GLY A 181 1.98 6.49 -3.11
C GLY A 181 2.69 6.22 -1.77
N LEU A 182 3.05 4.97 -1.49
CA LEU A 182 3.81 4.64 -0.28
C LEU A 182 5.25 5.16 -0.35
N SER A 183 5.89 5.11 -1.53
CA SER A 183 7.22 5.67 -1.72
C SER A 183 7.23 7.19 -1.55
N GLU A 184 6.21 7.88 -2.04
CA GLU A 184 6.02 9.32 -1.86
C GLU A 184 5.83 9.66 -0.38
N ALA A 185 4.94 8.96 0.32
CA ALA A 185 4.70 9.19 1.75
C ALA A 185 5.91 8.87 2.66
N LEU A 186 6.85 8.05 2.18
CA LEU A 186 8.07 7.69 2.90
C LEU A 186 9.24 8.63 2.62
N THR A 187 9.13 9.53 1.62
CA THR A 187 10.17 10.49 1.23
C THR A 187 10.02 11.78 2.03
#